data_AF-A0A1D3D6R6-F1
#
_entry.id   AF-A0A1D3D6R6-F1
#
_cell.length_a   1.000
_cell.length_b   1.000
_cell.length_c   1.000
_cell.angle_alpha   90.00
_cell.angle_beta   90.00
_cell.angle_gamma   90.00
#
_symmetry.space_group_name_H-M   'P 1'
#
loop_
_entity.id
_entity.type
_entity.pdbx_description
1 polymer ?
#
loop_
_entity_poly.entity_id
_entity_poly.type
_entity_poly.pdbx_seq_one_letter_code
_entity_poly.pdbx_strand_id
1 'polypeptide(L)'
;MYRVVRIPDEGSSDTRSFICEVEDTFDADRTDGGRSVRALVDMKRRMTTLPRGIKDFTPFSIWKPPIQPHAEREKFQSIAHGRMGFLIVFDVNSPESFSKATELYDLVKDFAEYRNSMISPVIFLVANKTDVDPQGDVPTRLLGRAELYAQQVFCRLWQVSAHTGKNIKKANCPAPLSETQKALIISRMFVDMIQLIYANGMLWELDYQEESASEESDEDRCTIM
;
A
#
# COMPACT_ATOMS: atom_id res chain seq x y z
N MET A 1 -3.34 7.50 -6.35
CA MET A 1 -4.11 8.64 -5.78
C MET A 1 -3.76 8.78 -4.30
N TYR A 2 -3.50 9.99 -3.80
CA TYR A 2 -3.15 10.22 -2.38
C TYR A 2 -4.38 10.40 -1.49
N ARG A 3 -4.36 9.78 -0.31
CA ARG A 3 -5.38 9.91 0.73
C ARG A 3 -4.73 10.09 2.09
N VAL A 4 -5.21 11.05 2.87
CA VAL A 4 -4.80 11.18 4.28
C VAL A 4 -5.71 10.28 5.12
N VAL A 5 -5.12 9.45 5.97
CA VAL A 5 -5.79 8.50 6.85
C VAL A 5 -5.47 8.89 8.29
N ARG A 6 -6.49 9.07 9.13
CA ARG A 6 -6.32 9.40 10.54
C ARG A 6 -6.71 8.19 11.37
N ILE A 7 -5.75 7.65 12.11
CA ILE A 7 -5.93 6.48 12.97
C ILE A 7 -5.80 6.94 14.42
N PRO A 8 -6.77 6.61 15.30
CA PRO A 8 -6.64 6.90 16.72
C PRO A 8 -5.44 6.11 17.29
N ASP A 9 -4.67 6.75 18.15
CA ASP A 9 -3.58 6.09 18.86
C ASP A 9 -4.17 5.15 19.94
N GLU A 10 -3.59 3.97 20.11
CA GLU A 10 -4.08 3.04 21.13
C GLU A 10 -3.69 3.59 22.52
N GLY A 11 -4.68 4.12 23.25
CA GLY A 11 -4.51 4.61 24.61
C GLY A 11 -4.42 6.13 24.76
N SER A 12 -4.55 6.91 23.69
CA SER A 12 -4.67 8.37 23.78
C SER A 12 -5.87 8.89 22.98
N SER A 13 -6.30 10.12 23.28
CA SER A 13 -7.31 10.82 22.46
C SER A 13 -6.74 11.32 21.13
N ASP A 14 -5.44 11.17 20.91
CA ASP A 14 -4.75 11.72 19.74
C ASP A 14 -4.95 10.82 18.53
N THR A 15 -4.89 11.44 17.35
CA THR A 15 -4.98 10.73 16.07
C THR A 15 -3.68 10.94 15.30
N ARG A 16 -3.14 9.86 14.77
CA ARG A 16 -1.98 9.90 13.88
C ARG A 16 -2.46 9.99 12.44
N SER A 17 -1.82 10.87 11.66
CA SER A 17 -2.14 11.07 10.25
C SER A 17 -1.12 10.36 9.36
N PHE A 18 -1.60 9.51 8.45
CA PHE A 18 -0.82 8.79 7.46
C PHE A 18 -1.19 9.30 6.07
N ILE A 19 -0.22 9.41 5.16
CA ILE A 19 -0.49 9.64 3.75
C ILE A 19 -0.35 8.30 3.02
N CYS A 20 -1.44 7.86 2.42
CA CYS A 20 -1.50 6.62 1.66
C CYS A 20 -1.61 6.92 0.17
N GLU A 21 -0.79 6.25 -0.62
CA GLU A 21 -0.90 6.21 -2.06
C GLU A 21 -1.53 4.88 -2.45
N VAL A 22 -2.72 4.93 -3.05
CA VAL A 22 -3.42 3.72 -3.51
C VAL A 22 -3.35 3.65 -5.03
N GLU A 23 -2.88 2.51 -5.52
CA GLU A 23 -2.87 2.11 -6.91
C GLU A 23 -3.85 0.95 -7.11
N ASP A 24 -4.65 1.01 -8.17
CA ASP A 24 -5.60 -0.04 -8.53
C ASP A 24 -5.14 -0.72 -9.83
N THR A 25 -5.27 -2.05 -9.89
CA THR A 25 -4.85 -2.85 -11.04
C THR A 25 -5.76 -4.04 -11.28
N PHE A 26 -5.72 -4.54 -12.51
CA PHE A 26 -6.44 -5.72 -12.95
C PHE A 26 -5.48 -6.92 -13.08
N ASP A 27 -6.06 -8.07 -13.41
CA ASP A 27 -5.40 -9.37 -13.59
C ASP A 27 -4.12 -9.30 -14.45
N ALA A 28 -3.17 -10.20 -14.16
CA ALA A 28 -1.86 -10.32 -14.81
C ALA A 28 -1.94 -10.51 -16.33
N ASP A 29 -3.04 -11.10 -16.82
CA ASP A 29 -3.26 -11.35 -18.25
C ASP A 29 -3.72 -10.09 -19.02
N ARG A 30 -4.14 -9.04 -18.31
CA ARG A 30 -4.67 -7.82 -18.92
C ARG A 30 -3.55 -6.82 -19.20
N THR A 31 -3.03 -6.87 -20.42
CA THR A 31 -1.95 -5.99 -20.93
C THR A 31 -2.44 -4.68 -21.55
N ASP A 32 -3.56 -4.13 -21.05
CA ASP A 32 -4.12 -2.89 -21.56
C ASP A 32 -3.16 -1.71 -21.29
N GLY A 33 -2.63 -1.11 -22.36
CA GLY A 33 -1.87 0.15 -22.30
C GLY A 33 -0.46 0.06 -21.72
N GLY A 34 0.19 -1.12 -21.77
CA GLY A 34 1.59 -1.29 -21.34
C GLY A 34 1.80 -1.34 -19.82
N ARG A 35 0.72 -1.52 -19.04
CA ARG A 35 0.81 -1.75 -17.58
C ARG A 35 1.15 -3.23 -17.34
N SER A 36 2.27 -3.50 -16.67
CA SER A 36 2.66 -4.85 -16.27
C SER A 36 2.45 -5.01 -14.77
N VAL A 37 1.76 -6.09 -14.37
CA VAL A 37 1.62 -6.45 -12.95
C VAL A 37 2.98 -6.59 -12.26
N ARG A 38 4.04 -6.99 -12.99
CA ARG A 38 5.41 -7.03 -12.46
C ARG A 38 5.91 -5.67 -11.96
N ALA A 39 5.56 -4.58 -12.64
CA ALA A 39 5.94 -3.23 -12.20
C ALA A 39 5.16 -2.79 -10.95
N LEU A 40 4.00 -3.40 -10.71
CA LEU A 40 3.11 -3.10 -9.59
C LEU A 40 3.40 -3.96 -8.36
N VAL A 41 4.02 -5.13 -8.52
CA VAL A 41 4.52 -5.93 -7.38
C VAL A 41 5.93 -5.52 -6.97
N ASP A 42 6.64 -4.74 -7.79
CA ASP A 42 8.00 -4.29 -7.45
C ASP A 42 7.98 -3.38 -6.20
N MET A 43 8.76 -3.79 -5.21
CA MET A 43 9.01 -3.07 -3.96
C MET A 43 10.25 -2.18 -4.04
N LYS A 44 10.77 -1.91 -5.25
CA LYS A 44 11.96 -1.08 -5.46
C LYS A 44 11.86 0.23 -4.68
N ARG A 45 12.85 0.43 -3.81
CA ARG A 45 13.11 1.70 -3.15
C ARG A 45 14.07 2.53 -3.98
N ARG A 46 13.92 3.84 -3.89
CA ARG A 46 14.90 4.78 -4.42
C ARG A 46 15.76 5.25 -3.27
N MET A 47 17.07 5.15 -3.46
CA MET A 47 18.03 5.74 -2.55
C MET A 47 17.87 7.26 -2.63
N THR A 48 17.60 7.88 -1.48
CA THR A 48 17.40 9.33 -1.37
C THR A 48 18.71 9.98 -0.97
N THR A 49 19.20 10.93 -1.76
CA THR A 49 20.37 11.72 -1.37
C THR A 49 19.91 12.83 -0.43
N LEU A 50 20.49 12.87 0.77
CA LEU A 50 20.16 13.89 1.76
C LEU A 50 21.27 14.96 1.82
N PRO A 51 20.89 16.25 1.85
CA PRO A 51 21.81 17.34 2.16
C PRO A 51 22.53 17.11 3.49
N ARG A 52 23.79 17.54 3.57
CA ARG A 52 24.60 17.42 4.79
C ARG A 52 23.99 18.15 5.97
N GLY A 53 24.04 17.52 7.15
CA GLY A 53 23.64 18.14 8.41
C GLY A 53 22.14 18.11 8.71
N ILE A 54 21.33 17.42 7.90
CA ILE A 54 19.92 17.17 8.23
C ILE A 54 19.85 16.25 9.45
N LYS A 55 19.31 16.78 10.55
CA LYS A 55 18.98 16.02 11.76
C LYS A 55 17.49 15.71 11.87
N ASP A 56 16.67 16.38 11.05
CA ASP A 56 15.23 16.26 11.05
C ASP A 56 14.77 15.43 9.85
N PHE A 57 14.50 14.15 10.12
CA PHE A 57 14.02 13.18 9.13
C PHE A 57 12.49 13.14 9.05
N THR A 58 11.80 14.17 9.55
CA THR A 58 10.33 14.18 9.50
C THR A 58 9.85 14.09 8.04
N PRO A 59 8.85 13.22 7.76
CA PRO A 59 8.41 12.88 6.41
C PRO A 59 7.70 14.02 5.65
N PHE A 60 7.83 15.27 6.08
CA PHE A 60 7.29 16.44 5.39
C PHE A 60 8.34 17.54 5.13
N SER A 61 9.52 17.48 5.75
CA SER A 61 10.62 18.41 5.45
C SER A 61 11.41 17.96 4.22
N ILE A 62 11.52 16.64 4.02
CA ILE A 62 12.31 16.01 2.95
C ILE A 62 11.49 15.84 1.65
N TRP A 63 10.18 15.67 1.77
CA TRP A 63 9.33 15.27 0.64
C TRP A 63 8.66 16.46 -0.03
N LYS A 64 8.84 16.57 -1.34
CA LYS A 64 8.05 17.50 -2.14
C LYS A 64 6.59 17.03 -2.18
N PRO A 65 5.63 17.97 -2.14
CA PRO A 65 4.23 17.62 -2.32
C PRO A 65 4.01 16.91 -3.67
N PRO A 66 3.01 16.01 -3.76
CA PRO A 66 2.76 15.27 -4.99
C PRO A 66 2.50 16.22 -6.14
N ILE A 67 3.21 16.05 -7.24
CA ILE A 67 2.89 16.72 -8.49
C ILE A 67 1.60 16.04 -9.00
N GLN A 68 0.47 16.71 -8.83
CA GLN A 68 -0.74 16.30 -9.54
C GLN A 68 -0.45 16.45 -11.04
N PRO A 69 -0.65 15.41 -11.87
CA PRO A 69 -0.46 15.55 -13.29
C PRO A 69 -1.42 16.65 -13.81
N HIS A 70 -0.86 17.74 -14.29
CA HIS A 70 -1.58 18.92 -14.77
C HIS A 70 -2.08 18.74 -16.20
N ALA A 71 -1.56 17.74 -16.93
CA ALA A 71 -1.96 17.42 -18.30
C ALA A 71 -2.14 15.90 -18.51
N GLU A 72 -3.02 15.51 -19.44
CA GLU A 72 -3.35 14.10 -19.77
C GLU A 72 -2.15 13.22 -20.17
N ARG A 73 -1.01 13.84 -20.52
CA ARG A 73 0.23 13.14 -20.93
C ARG A 73 1.30 13.10 -19.84
N GLU A 74 1.09 13.75 -18.71
CA GLU A 74 2.05 13.70 -17.61
C GLU A 74 1.99 12.34 -16.92
N LYS A 75 3.15 11.68 -16.86
CA LYS A 75 3.28 10.40 -16.16
C LYS A 75 3.12 10.65 -14.67
N PHE A 76 2.21 9.91 -14.05
CA PHE A 76 2.08 9.88 -12.60
C PHE A 76 3.43 9.54 -11.94
N GLN A 77 3.88 10.41 -11.04
CA GLN A 77 5.11 10.20 -10.27
C GLN A 77 4.73 9.84 -8.83
N SER A 78 4.85 8.56 -8.50
CA SER A 78 4.71 8.07 -7.13
C SER A 78 5.77 8.72 -6.24
N ILE A 79 5.32 9.41 -5.19
CA ILE A 79 6.18 9.85 -4.09
C ILE A 79 6.54 8.67 -3.20
N ALA A 80 5.61 7.73 -3.00
CA ALA A 80 5.91 6.55 -2.20
C ALA A 80 6.97 5.71 -2.91
N HIS A 81 8.02 5.33 -2.18
CA HIS A 81 9.08 4.44 -2.64
C HIS A 81 8.97 3.12 -1.87
N GLY A 82 8.91 2.00 -2.61
CA GLY A 82 8.66 0.68 -2.04
C GLY A 82 7.20 0.47 -1.63
N ARG A 83 6.46 -0.29 -2.43
CA ARG A 83 5.09 -0.70 -2.07
C ARG A 83 5.12 -1.55 -0.80
N MET A 84 4.45 -1.10 0.24
CA MET A 84 4.53 -1.71 1.57
C MET A 84 3.41 -2.71 1.86
N GLY A 85 2.29 -2.61 1.15
CA GLY A 85 1.14 -3.47 1.37
C GLY A 85 0.34 -3.76 0.11
N PHE A 86 -0.26 -4.95 0.07
CA PHE A 86 -1.02 -5.47 -1.06
C PHE A 86 -2.36 -6.02 -0.60
N LEU A 87 -3.43 -5.58 -1.28
CA LEU A 87 -4.76 -6.15 -1.15
C LEU A 87 -5.04 -6.99 -2.38
N ILE A 88 -5.00 -8.30 -2.23
CA ILE A 88 -5.27 -9.23 -3.32
C ILE A 88 -6.74 -9.63 -3.26
N VAL A 89 -7.53 -9.12 -4.18
CA VAL A 89 -8.99 -9.24 -4.17
C VAL A 89 -9.44 -10.33 -5.11
N PHE A 90 -10.34 -11.20 -4.65
CA PHE A 90 -11.05 -12.17 -5.49
C PHE A 90 -12.55 -12.10 -5.24
N ASP A 91 -13.34 -12.58 -6.20
CA ASP A 91 -14.79 -12.69 -6.10
C ASP A 91 -15.16 -14.05 -5.51
N VAL A 92 -15.89 -14.08 -4.39
CA VAL A 92 -16.29 -15.34 -3.74
C VAL A 92 -17.18 -16.21 -4.62
N ASN A 93 -17.78 -15.64 -5.67
CA ASN A 93 -18.64 -16.37 -6.61
C ASN A 93 -17.87 -16.90 -7.83
N SER A 94 -16.57 -16.60 -7.95
CA SER A 94 -15.73 -17.02 -9.09
C SER A 94 -14.48 -17.77 -8.62
N PRO A 95 -14.46 -19.12 -8.72
CA PRO A 95 -13.28 -19.92 -8.41
C PRO A 95 -12.03 -19.56 -9.23
N GLU A 96 -12.23 -19.10 -10.47
CA GLU A 96 -11.16 -18.65 -11.36
C GLU A 96 -10.43 -17.42 -10.79
N SER A 97 -11.20 -16.45 -10.27
CA SER A 97 -10.63 -15.26 -9.64
C SER A 97 -9.81 -15.59 -8.39
N PHE A 98 -10.16 -16.66 -7.67
CA PHE A 98 -9.38 -17.14 -6.53
C PHE A 98 -8.06 -17.78 -6.98
N SER A 99 -8.06 -18.61 -8.02
CA SER A 99 -6.81 -19.16 -8.57
C SER A 99 -5.84 -18.05 -9.00
N LYS A 100 -6.35 -17.01 -9.66
CA LYS A 100 -5.55 -15.83 -10.02
C LYS A 100 -5.04 -15.06 -8.80
N ALA A 101 -5.86 -14.92 -7.76
CA ALA A 101 -5.42 -14.32 -6.51
C ALA A 101 -4.28 -15.09 -5.84
N THR A 102 -4.30 -16.42 -5.88
CA THR A 102 -3.18 -17.23 -5.35
C THR A 102 -1.92 -17.07 -6.19
N GLU A 103 -2.02 -17.02 -7.52
CA GLU A 103 -0.88 -16.74 -8.41
C GLU A 103 -0.26 -15.36 -8.15
N LEU A 104 -1.11 -14.34 -7.92
CA LEU A 104 -0.65 -12.99 -7.58
C LEU A 104 0.03 -12.95 -6.22
N TYR A 105 -0.45 -13.72 -5.24
CA TYR A 105 0.17 -13.82 -3.93
C TYR A 105 1.60 -14.36 -4.05
N ASP A 106 1.76 -15.48 -4.75
CA ASP A 106 3.06 -16.12 -4.98
C ASP A 106 3.99 -15.16 -5.73
N LEU A 107 3.48 -14.47 -6.76
CA LEU A 107 4.25 -13.46 -7.50
C LEU A 107 4.75 -12.33 -6.60
N VAL A 108 3.92 -11.78 -5.71
CA VAL A 108 4.32 -10.72 -4.77
C VAL A 108 5.39 -11.24 -3.82
N LYS A 109 5.23 -12.47 -3.31
CA LYS A 109 6.19 -13.10 -2.41
C LYS A 109 7.54 -13.35 -3.06
N ASP A 110 7.55 -13.95 -4.25
CA ASP A 110 8.77 -14.21 -5.02
C ASP A 110 9.55 -12.93 -5.31
N PHE A 111 8.84 -11.85 -5.69
CA PHE A 111 9.47 -10.56 -5.93
C PHE A 111 10.03 -9.93 -4.65
N ALA A 112 9.33 -10.03 -3.52
CA ALA A 112 9.81 -9.52 -2.25
C ALA A 112 11.10 -10.27 -1.83
N GLU A 113 11.10 -11.59 -1.89
CA GLU A 113 12.24 -12.44 -1.53
C GLU A 113 13.45 -12.21 -2.44
N TYR A 114 13.23 -12.11 -3.75
CA TYR A 114 14.28 -11.84 -4.73
C TYR A 114 14.95 -10.48 -4.52
N ARG A 115 14.20 -9.46 -4.10
CA ARG A 115 14.72 -8.09 -3.98
C ARG A 115 15.39 -7.83 -2.65
N ASN A 116 14.73 -8.19 -1.55
CA ASN A 116 15.28 -8.08 -0.21
C ASN A 116 14.50 -8.99 0.75
N SER A 117 15.07 -10.17 1.04
CA SER A 117 14.46 -11.15 1.94
C SER A 117 14.23 -10.65 3.37
N MET A 118 14.87 -9.55 3.79
CA MET A 118 14.65 -8.94 5.10
C MET A 118 13.38 -8.07 5.14
N ILE A 119 12.81 -7.71 3.98
CA ILE A 119 11.67 -6.81 3.87
C ILE A 119 10.50 -7.56 3.21
N SER A 120 9.57 -8.04 4.02
CA SER A 120 8.32 -8.63 3.53
C SER A 120 7.18 -7.61 3.57
N PRO A 121 6.40 -7.46 2.48
CA PRO A 121 5.24 -6.58 2.47
C PRO A 121 4.10 -7.18 3.31
N VAL A 122 3.16 -6.31 3.72
CA VAL A 122 1.91 -6.73 4.34
C VAL A 122 0.91 -7.11 3.25
N ILE A 123 0.62 -8.40 3.10
CA ILE A 123 -0.31 -8.90 2.09
C ILE A 123 -1.58 -9.36 2.79
N PHE A 124 -2.74 -8.88 2.33
CA PHE A 124 -4.05 -9.43 2.71
C PHE A 124 -4.75 -10.05 1.51
N LEU A 125 -5.40 -11.19 1.74
CA LEU A 125 -6.38 -11.75 0.81
C LEU A 125 -7.74 -11.14 1.12
N VAL A 126 -8.48 -10.77 0.08
CA VAL A 126 -9.77 -10.07 0.21
C VAL A 126 -10.83 -10.79 -0.61
N ALA A 127 -11.69 -11.51 0.10
CA ALA A 127 -12.85 -12.21 -0.44
C ALA A 127 -14.02 -11.23 -0.62
N ASN A 128 -14.21 -10.71 -1.82
CA ASN A 128 -15.23 -9.69 -2.13
C ASN A 128 -16.53 -10.29 -2.67
N LYS A 129 -17.60 -9.48 -2.71
CA LYS A 129 -18.96 -9.83 -3.16
C LYS A 129 -19.65 -10.90 -2.31
N THR A 130 -19.38 -10.89 -1.01
CA THR A 130 -20.03 -11.78 -0.02
C THR A 130 -21.54 -11.54 0.15
N ASP A 131 -22.09 -10.51 -0.48
CA ASP A 131 -23.52 -10.19 -0.47
C ASP A 131 -24.31 -10.82 -1.63
N VAL A 132 -23.66 -11.29 -2.70
CA VAL A 132 -24.35 -11.71 -3.93
C VAL A 132 -25.08 -13.04 -3.75
N ASP A 133 -24.42 -14.05 -3.19
CA ASP A 133 -25.03 -15.35 -2.90
C ASP A 133 -24.45 -15.96 -1.60
N PRO A 134 -24.83 -15.41 -0.42
CA PRO A 134 -24.20 -15.75 0.85
C PRO A 134 -24.47 -17.18 1.32
N GLN A 135 -25.43 -17.88 0.73
CA GLN A 135 -25.79 -19.27 1.05
C GLN A 135 -25.56 -20.22 -0.13
N GLY A 136 -24.97 -19.72 -1.22
CA GLY A 136 -24.65 -20.53 -2.38
C GLY A 136 -23.51 -21.51 -2.11
N ASP A 137 -23.61 -22.70 -2.71
CA ASP A 137 -22.59 -23.75 -2.58
C ASP A 137 -21.20 -23.27 -3.04
N VAL A 138 -21.14 -22.45 -4.09
CA VAL A 138 -19.88 -21.96 -4.66
C VAL A 138 -19.17 -21.01 -3.67
N PRO A 139 -19.79 -19.90 -3.19
CA PRO A 139 -19.19 -19.05 -2.17
C PRO A 139 -18.80 -19.76 -0.88
N THR A 140 -19.66 -20.64 -0.35
CA THR A 140 -19.35 -21.37 0.90
C THR A 140 -18.11 -22.25 0.73
N ARG A 141 -18.01 -23.02 -0.36
CA ARG A 141 -16.84 -23.86 -0.64
C ARG A 141 -15.59 -23.02 -0.91
N LEU A 142 -15.72 -21.93 -1.65
CA LEU A 142 -14.58 -21.09 -2.02
C LEU A 142 -14.03 -20.34 -0.81
N LEU A 143 -14.89 -19.84 0.08
CA LEU A 143 -14.49 -19.25 1.36
C LEU A 143 -13.73 -20.25 2.23
N GLY A 144 -14.23 -21.47 2.37
CA GLY A 144 -13.50 -22.52 3.11
C GLY A 144 -12.13 -22.84 2.51
N ARG A 145 -12.03 -22.89 1.17
CA ARG A 145 -10.75 -23.06 0.47
C ARG A 145 -9.80 -21.87 0.69
N ALA A 146 -10.34 -20.66 0.64
CA ALA A 146 -9.56 -19.44 0.86
C ALA A 146 -9.04 -19.33 2.30
N GLU A 147 -9.84 -19.74 3.29
CA GLU A 147 -9.42 -19.79 4.70
C GLU A 147 -8.27 -20.78 4.91
N LEU A 148 -8.38 -21.98 4.35
CA LEU A 148 -7.31 -22.98 4.42
C LEU A 148 -6.03 -22.47 3.75
N TYR A 149 -6.13 -21.88 2.56
CA TYR A 149 -4.97 -21.31 1.88
C TYR A 149 -4.35 -20.17 2.70
N ALA A 150 -5.16 -19.24 3.21
CA ALA A 150 -4.70 -18.11 4.03
C ALA A 150 -3.96 -18.59 5.30
N GLN A 151 -4.42 -19.68 5.93
CA GLN A 151 -3.71 -20.32 7.04
C GLN A 151 -2.37 -20.94 6.61
N GLN A 152 -2.33 -21.62 5.47
CA GLN A 152 -1.11 -22.23 4.94
C GLN A 152 -0.01 -21.20 4.65
N VAL A 153 -0.38 -20.05 4.09
CA VAL A 153 0.57 -18.97 3.72
C VAL A 153 0.69 -17.87 4.79
N PHE A 154 0.10 -18.09 5.98
CA PHE A 154 0.08 -17.14 7.10
C PHE A 154 -0.36 -15.71 6.69
N CYS A 155 -1.38 -15.61 5.85
CA CYS A 155 -1.95 -14.36 5.35
C CYS A 155 -3.29 -14.07 6.01
N ARG A 156 -3.63 -12.79 6.24
CA ARG A 156 -4.96 -12.41 6.75
C ARG A 156 -5.97 -12.43 5.62
N LEU A 157 -7.09 -13.12 5.84
CA LEU A 157 -8.24 -13.14 4.94
C LEU A 157 -9.33 -12.18 5.43
N TRP A 158 -9.77 -11.27 4.57
CA TRP A 158 -10.88 -10.37 4.81
C TRP A 158 -12.07 -10.72 3.93
N GLN A 159 -13.19 -11.08 4.55
CA GLN A 159 -14.46 -11.25 3.85
C GLN A 159 -15.19 -9.90 3.77
N VAL A 160 -15.39 -9.37 2.57
CA VAL A 160 -15.91 -8.02 2.36
C VAL A 160 -17.06 -8.00 1.36
N SER A 161 -17.82 -6.91 1.38
CA SER A 161 -18.73 -6.56 0.30
C SER A 161 -18.56 -5.08 -0.02
N ALA A 162 -17.97 -4.80 -1.18
CA ALA A 162 -17.86 -3.45 -1.72
C ALA A 162 -19.22 -2.75 -1.85
N HIS A 163 -20.26 -3.50 -2.21
CA HIS A 163 -21.60 -3.00 -2.43
C HIS A 163 -22.30 -2.59 -1.13
N THR A 164 -22.30 -3.46 -0.12
CA THR A 164 -22.95 -3.17 1.18
C THR A 164 -22.05 -2.37 2.14
N GLY A 165 -20.74 -2.32 1.88
CA GLY A 165 -19.75 -1.76 2.79
C GLY A 165 -19.39 -2.67 3.96
N LYS A 166 -19.87 -3.93 4.00
CA LYS A 166 -19.51 -4.91 5.03
C LYS A 166 -17.99 -5.07 5.07
N ASN A 167 -17.41 -4.89 6.26
CA ASN A 167 -15.97 -4.94 6.52
C ASN A 167 -15.13 -3.95 5.67
N ILE A 168 -15.75 -2.93 5.08
CA ILE A 168 -15.11 -1.81 4.38
C ILE A 168 -15.47 -0.48 5.06
N LYS A 169 -16.64 -0.38 5.68
CA LYS A 169 -17.04 0.75 6.52
C LYS A 169 -17.01 0.31 7.99
N LYS A 170 -16.65 1.24 8.88
CA LYS A 170 -16.76 1.01 10.33
C LYS A 170 -18.22 0.69 10.64
N ALA A 171 -18.48 -0.46 11.27
CA ALA A 171 -19.83 -0.86 11.67
C ALA A 171 -20.42 0.21 12.62
N ASN A 172 -21.60 0.71 12.26
CA ASN A 172 -22.55 1.48 13.08
C ASN A 172 -21.95 2.58 13.99
N CYS A 173 -21.93 3.82 13.50
CA CYS A 173 -22.08 4.99 14.37
C CYS A 173 -23.59 5.30 14.50
N PRO A 174 -24.23 5.12 15.66
CA PRO A 174 -25.65 5.42 15.86
C PRO A 174 -25.89 6.91 16.15
N ALA A 175 -25.43 7.80 15.26
CA ALA A 175 -25.75 9.23 15.31
C ALA A 175 -25.62 9.87 13.91
N PRO A 176 -26.42 10.89 13.57
CA PRO A 176 -26.23 11.66 12.35
C PRO A 176 -24.91 12.44 12.47
N LEU A 177 -23.85 11.91 11.87
CA LEU A 177 -22.54 12.56 11.80
C LEU A 177 -22.63 13.84 10.96
N SER A 178 -22.00 14.92 11.43
CA SER A 178 -21.93 16.19 10.72
C SER A 178 -21.25 16.03 9.36
N GLU A 179 -21.49 16.96 8.43
CA GLU A 179 -20.96 16.91 7.07
C GLU A 179 -19.42 16.89 7.01
N THR A 180 -18.76 17.40 8.05
CA THR A 180 -17.32 17.33 8.29
C THR A 180 -16.82 15.98 8.84
N GLN A 181 -17.68 15.18 9.46
CA GLN A 181 -17.36 13.83 9.96
C GLN A 181 -17.59 12.72 8.90
N LYS A 182 -18.28 13.03 7.80
CA LYS A 182 -18.50 12.11 6.67
C LYS A 182 -17.24 11.86 5.83
N ALA A 183 -16.18 12.63 6.04
CA ALA A 183 -15.00 12.66 5.18
C ALA A 183 -13.91 11.61 5.48
N LEU A 184 -14.10 10.69 6.44
CA LEU A 184 -13.07 9.67 6.69
C LEU A 184 -13.64 8.33 7.19
N ILE A 185 -14.34 7.63 6.30
CA ILE A 185 -14.71 6.23 6.51
C ILE A 185 -13.55 5.38 6.01
N ILE A 186 -12.58 5.09 6.88
CA ILE A 186 -11.50 4.15 6.56
C ILE A 186 -11.78 2.85 7.30
N SER A 187 -11.87 1.78 6.51
CA SER A 187 -12.21 0.43 6.96
C SER A 187 -11.31 -0.06 8.08
N ARG A 188 -11.85 -0.92 8.94
CA ARG A 188 -11.07 -1.78 9.83
C ARG A 188 -9.94 -2.51 9.09
N MET A 189 -10.17 -2.99 7.86
CA MET A 189 -9.15 -3.66 7.04
C MET A 189 -7.99 -2.73 6.67
N PHE A 190 -8.29 -1.51 6.21
CA PHE A 190 -7.26 -0.54 5.83
C PHE A 190 -6.51 -0.02 7.06
N VAL A 191 -7.21 0.24 8.17
CA VAL A 191 -6.58 0.63 9.44
C VAL A 191 -5.61 -0.45 9.91
N ASP A 192 -6.05 -1.71 9.91
CA ASP A 192 -5.23 -2.84 10.32
C ASP A 192 -3.98 -3.02 9.44
N MET A 193 -4.12 -2.89 8.12
CA MET A 193 -2.97 -2.90 7.21
C MET A 193 -1.98 -1.76 7.51
N ILE A 194 -2.48 -0.53 7.70
CA ILE A 194 -1.62 0.63 8.00
C ILE A 194 -0.90 0.43 9.35
N GLN A 195 -1.58 -0.10 10.35
CA GLN A 195 -0.97 -0.42 11.65
C GLN A 195 0.13 -1.47 11.52
N LEU A 196 -0.08 -2.53 10.73
CA LEU A 196 0.95 -3.55 10.47
C LEU A 196 2.15 -2.99 9.73
N ILE A 197 1.92 -2.15 8.71
CA ILE A 197 3.00 -1.47 7.99
C ILE A 197 3.78 -0.57 8.94
N TYR A 198 3.08 0.22 9.74
CA TYR A 198 3.69 1.14 10.70
C TYR A 198 4.51 0.43 11.76
N ALA A 199 4.01 -0.70 12.29
CA ALA A 199 4.72 -1.51 13.27
C ALA A 199 6.02 -2.13 12.72
N ASN A 200 6.14 -2.27 11.40
CA ASN A 200 7.35 -2.78 10.76
C ASN A 200 8.20 -1.62 10.18
N GLY A 201 9.11 -1.09 11.01
CA GLY A 201 10.02 0.00 10.65
C GLY A 201 10.75 -0.22 9.32
N MET A 202 11.17 -1.45 9.05
CA MET A 202 11.88 -1.81 7.83
C MET A 202 11.08 -1.51 6.57
N LEU A 203 9.73 -1.42 6.62
CA LEU A 203 8.88 -1.12 5.47
C LEU A 203 8.90 0.34 5.04
N TRP A 204 9.13 1.27 5.96
CA TRP A 204 9.04 2.71 5.70
C TRP A 204 10.31 3.49 6.04
N GLU A 205 11.33 2.83 6.62
CA GLU A 205 12.65 3.41 6.82
C GLU A 205 13.30 3.79 5.48
N LEU A 206 13.99 4.94 5.47
CA LEU A 206 14.56 5.51 4.26
C LEU A 206 15.94 4.92 3.97
N ASP A 207 16.11 4.47 2.73
CA ASP A 207 17.43 4.21 2.19
C ASP A 207 18.03 5.56 1.76
N TYR A 208 19.02 6.07 2.50
CA TYR A 208 19.67 7.34 2.17
C TYR A 208 21.20 7.26 2.10
N GLN A 209 21.76 8.20 1.34
CA GLN A 209 23.20 8.49 1.34
C GLN A 209 23.39 9.99 1.56
N GLU A 210 24.38 10.34 2.39
CA GLU A 210 24.79 11.73 2.54
C GLU A 210 25.56 12.19 1.29
N GLU A 211 25.35 13.44 0.87
CA GLU A 211 26.15 14.02 -0.21
C GLU A 211 27.65 13.92 0.12
N SER A 212 28.37 13.20 -0.75
CA SER A 212 29.82 13.14 -0.72
C SER A 212 30.36 14.55 -0.91
N ALA A 213 31.37 14.94 -0.13
CA ALA A 213 32.11 16.16 -0.44
C ALA A 213 32.81 15.86 -1.75
N SER A 214 32.39 16.51 -2.83
CA SER A 214 33.41 16.92 -3.78
C SER A 214 34.33 17.83 -2.98
N GLU A 215 35.52 17.34 -2.65
CA GLU A 215 36.66 18.20 -2.45
C GLU A 215 36.84 18.94 -3.78
N GLU A 216 36.10 20.03 -3.99
CA GLU A 216 36.55 21.06 -4.91
C GLU A 216 37.86 21.53 -4.30
N SER A 217 38.97 20.99 -4.81
CA SER A 217 40.30 21.47 -4.51
C SER A 217 40.31 22.98 -4.75
N ASP A 218 40.54 23.75 -3.69
CA ASP A 218 40.72 25.21 -3.71
C ASP A 218 41.88 25.68 -4.62
N GLU A 219 42.50 24.79 -5.40
CA GLU A 219 43.59 25.11 -6.32
C GLU A 219 43.13 25.82 -7.61
N ASP A 220 41.85 25.76 -7.99
CA ASP A 220 41.36 26.45 -9.20
C ASP A 220 40.96 27.92 -8.98
N ARG A 221 41.11 28.44 -7.74
CA ARG A 221 40.76 29.83 -7.42
C ARG A 221 41.91 30.84 -7.52
N CYS A 222 43.08 30.42 -7.99
CA CYS A 222 44.26 31.28 -8.11
C CYS A 222 44.92 31.24 -9.51
N THR A 223 44.15 31.42 -10.58
CA THR A 223 44.71 31.74 -11.92
C THR A 223 43.87 32.77 -12.68
N ILE A 224 43.67 33.95 -12.09
CA ILE A 224 43.50 35.19 -12.89
C ILE A 224 44.26 36.31 -12.15
N MET A 225 45.53 36.50 -12.51
CA MET A 225 46.19 37.81 -12.47
C MET A 225 46.29 38.33 -13.90
#